data_AF-A0A4R1KQU3-F1
#
_entry.id   AF-A0A4R1KQU3-F1
#
_cell.length_a   1.000
_cell.length_b   1.000
_cell.length_c   1.000
_cell.angle_alpha   90.00
_cell.angle_beta   90.00
_cell.angle_gamma   90.00
#
_symmetry.space_group_name_H-M   'P 1'
#
loop_
_entity.id
_entity.type
_entity.pdbx_description
1 polymer ?
#
loop_
_entity_poly.entity_id
_entity_poly.type
_entity_poly.pdbx_seq_one_letter_code
_entity_poly.pdbx_strand_id
1 'polypeptide(L)'
;MKNIISLFLLISAQIIYSQGNTVTVGNGYSNYVKIVDIYNFSKLKETVVKLKFSPKTAISATLHAPSGTSPFVLTDKKGNRYALKAQVGWKGNLASGFGTINLKANETKTVSLYFNQVSNIEDIYSLTEVDCSSTTSCWNFYDIKVKKGNSVINTSTIGIDKSKVSAKYEKTWLENDVFDSNNKFGIRIHNKFFIYGLKGKSCYLTIRIMEGDKFIKSTQFGYKNVSGQLEIKKSLKPGFSSAVYNDKEVFLPYELLSNNLPIGKHNLKIDVDLFYKDGTLLKHLGFKEFVYTKR
;
A
#
# COMPACT_ATOMS: atom_id res chain seq x y z
N MET A 1 24.85 -42.41 17.52
CA MET A 1 25.04 -41.11 16.83
C MET A 1 23.69 -40.40 16.80
N LYS A 2 23.54 -39.33 17.59
CA LYS A 2 22.30 -38.55 17.73
C LYS A 2 22.30 -37.42 16.70
N ASN A 3 21.34 -37.38 15.78
CA ASN A 3 21.09 -36.21 14.95
C ASN A 3 19.82 -35.51 15.43
N ILE A 4 20.03 -34.35 16.05
CA ILE A 4 19.01 -33.44 16.56
C ILE A 4 18.52 -32.60 15.38
N ILE A 5 17.24 -32.77 15.03
CA ILE A 5 16.54 -31.91 14.08
C ILE A 5 16.14 -30.64 14.83
N SER A 6 16.80 -29.52 14.55
CA SER A 6 16.37 -28.20 15.04
C SER A 6 15.33 -27.60 14.10
N LEU A 7 14.06 -27.69 14.52
CA LEU A 7 12.92 -27.03 13.91
C LEU A 7 12.88 -25.57 14.41
N PHE A 8 13.31 -24.61 13.58
CA PHE A 8 13.19 -23.18 13.91
C PHE A 8 11.74 -22.70 13.70
N LEU A 9 11.03 -22.50 14.81
CA LEU A 9 9.79 -21.71 14.88
C LEU A 9 10.11 -20.25 14.50
N LEU A 10 9.59 -19.79 13.37
CA LEU A 10 9.55 -18.35 13.04
C LEU A 10 8.23 -17.76 13.56
N ILE A 11 8.30 -17.22 14.78
CA ILE A 11 7.28 -16.35 15.36
C ILE A 11 7.32 -15.02 14.60
N SER A 12 6.33 -14.79 13.73
CA SER A 12 6.16 -13.50 13.05
C SER A 12 5.32 -12.56 13.92
N ALA A 13 6.01 -11.72 14.69
CA ALA A 13 5.40 -10.58 15.37
C ALA A 13 4.97 -9.53 14.33
N GLN A 14 3.67 -9.42 14.07
CA GLN A 14 3.11 -8.37 13.22
C GLN A 14 3.12 -7.04 13.98
N ILE A 15 3.86 -6.04 13.47
CA ILE A 15 3.81 -4.66 14.00
C ILE A 15 2.94 -3.83 13.05
N ILE A 16 1.83 -3.37 13.61
CA ILE A 16 0.71 -2.66 12.98
C ILE A 16 1.14 -1.26 12.54
N TYR A 17 0.86 -0.92 11.28
CA TYR A 17 0.86 0.45 10.76
C TYR A 17 -0.37 1.19 11.26
N SER A 18 -0.21 2.04 12.28
CA SER A 18 -1.28 2.92 12.76
C SER A 18 -0.92 4.40 12.53
N GLN A 19 -1.24 4.89 11.35
CA GLN A 19 -1.70 6.28 11.14
C GLN A 19 -3.05 6.23 10.41
N GLY A 20 -3.90 5.27 10.77
CA GLY A 20 -5.24 5.16 10.22
C GLY A 20 -6.14 6.21 10.82
N ASN A 21 -7.18 6.59 10.09
CA ASN A 21 -8.31 7.27 10.73
C ASN A 21 -8.84 6.36 11.83
N THR A 22 -9.29 6.94 12.95
CA THR A 22 -9.89 6.09 13.99
C THR A 22 -11.26 5.70 13.48
N VAL A 23 -11.47 4.41 13.26
CA VAL A 23 -12.76 3.87 12.85
C VAL A 23 -13.34 3.08 14.01
N THR A 24 -14.51 3.47 14.47
CA THR A 24 -15.33 2.66 15.38
C THR A 24 -16.57 2.20 14.63
N VAL A 25 -17.01 0.97 14.90
CA VAL A 25 -18.25 0.41 14.33
C VAL A 25 -19.18 0.15 15.51
N GLY A 26 -20.38 0.72 15.50
CA GLY A 26 -21.35 0.52 16.58
C GLY A 26 -21.94 -0.90 16.59
N ASN A 27 -22.16 -1.49 15.41
CA ASN A 27 -22.65 -2.86 15.25
C ASN A 27 -21.87 -3.58 14.14
N GLY A 28 -21.00 -4.52 14.54
CA GLY A 28 -20.32 -5.44 13.63
C GLY A 28 -20.75 -6.88 13.91
N TYR A 29 -21.32 -7.55 12.91
CA TYR A 29 -21.86 -8.91 13.06
C TYR A 29 -20.79 -10.01 13.12
N SER A 30 -19.53 -9.69 12.80
CA SER A 30 -18.44 -10.67 12.80
C SER A 30 -17.45 -10.45 13.94
N ASN A 31 -17.10 -11.55 14.61
CA ASN A 31 -16.05 -11.57 15.63
C ASN A 31 -14.62 -11.68 15.05
N TYR A 32 -14.48 -11.89 13.73
CA TYR A 32 -13.19 -12.11 13.08
C TYR A 32 -12.84 -11.09 11.99
N VAL A 33 -13.78 -10.31 11.48
CA VAL A 33 -13.47 -9.22 10.54
C VAL A 33 -13.73 -7.86 11.16
N LYS A 34 -12.83 -6.90 10.89
CA LYS A 34 -12.90 -5.53 11.44
C LYS A 34 -12.54 -4.52 10.37
N ILE A 35 -13.19 -3.36 10.39
CA ILE A 35 -12.68 -2.19 9.65
C ILE A 35 -11.53 -1.60 10.46
N VAL A 36 -10.38 -1.42 9.83
CA VAL A 36 -9.17 -0.90 10.49
C VAL A 36 -8.76 0.48 10.01
N ASP A 37 -9.27 0.93 8.85
CA ASP A 37 -8.99 2.24 8.30
C ASP A 37 -9.99 2.58 7.18
N ILE A 38 -10.27 3.87 7.00
CA ILE A 38 -11.08 4.38 5.89
C ILE A 38 -10.46 5.70 5.45
N TYR A 39 -10.16 5.89 4.16
CA TYR A 39 -9.58 7.14 3.66
C TYR A 39 -9.92 7.38 2.19
N ASN A 40 -9.87 8.64 1.76
CA ASN A 40 -9.94 8.99 0.35
C ASN A 40 -8.56 8.88 -0.29
N PHE A 41 -8.48 8.16 -1.40
CA PHE A 41 -7.30 8.07 -2.24
C PHE A 41 -7.42 9.05 -3.40
N SER A 42 -6.99 10.30 -3.15
CA SER A 42 -7.22 11.45 -4.02
C SER A 42 -6.78 11.25 -5.47
N LYS A 43 -5.73 10.46 -5.71
CA LYS A 43 -5.20 10.19 -7.05
C LYS A 43 -6.18 9.42 -7.95
N LEU A 44 -6.95 8.50 -7.37
CA LEU A 44 -7.93 7.70 -8.12
C LEU A 44 -9.36 8.22 -8.00
N LYS A 45 -9.57 9.27 -7.19
CA LYS A 45 -10.91 9.73 -6.79
C LYS A 45 -11.75 8.56 -6.29
N GLU A 46 -11.18 7.82 -5.34
CA GLU A 46 -11.79 6.65 -4.73
C GLU A 46 -11.74 6.73 -3.20
N THR A 47 -12.70 6.09 -2.54
CA THR A 47 -12.65 5.86 -1.09
C THR A 47 -12.19 4.44 -0.84
N VAL A 48 -11.24 4.27 0.07
CA VAL A 48 -10.68 2.98 0.45
C VAL A 48 -11.16 2.60 1.84
N VAL A 49 -11.67 1.39 1.99
CA VAL A 49 -11.99 0.77 3.27
C VAL A 49 -11.05 -0.42 3.49
N LYS A 50 -10.27 -0.41 4.57
CA LYS A 50 -9.40 -1.54 4.93
C LYS A 50 -10.08 -2.45 5.92
N LEU A 51 -10.16 -3.72 5.56
CA LEU A 51 -10.64 -4.81 6.39
C LEU A 51 -9.48 -5.65 6.91
N LYS A 52 -9.56 -6.07 8.16
CA LYS A 52 -8.66 -7.05 8.76
C LYS A 52 -9.46 -8.26 9.21
N PHE A 53 -9.11 -9.42 8.66
CA PHE A 53 -9.62 -10.73 9.05
C PHE A 53 -8.63 -11.38 10.02
N SER A 54 -9.14 -11.97 11.09
CA SER A 54 -8.39 -12.64 12.15
C SER A 54 -9.26 -13.73 12.80
N PRO A 55 -9.62 -14.81 12.06
CA PRO A 55 -10.51 -15.84 12.56
C PRO A 55 -9.82 -16.72 13.62
N LYS A 56 -10.56 -17.08 14.68
CA LYS A 56 -10.05 -17.96 15.75
C LYS A 56 -10.02 -19.43 15.31
N THR A 57 -10.91 -19.82 14.42
CA THR A 57 -10.99 -21.14 13.78
C THR A 57 -10.73 -21.00 12.29
N ALA A 58 -10.42 -22.09 11.60
CA ALA A 58 -10.30 -22.03 10.14
C ALA A 58 -11.67 -21.69 9.53
N ILE A 59 -11.68 -20.82 8.50
CA ILE A 59 -12.89 -20.41 7.81
C ILE A 59 -12.70 -20.48 6.29
N SER A 60 -13.79 -20.76 5.59
CA SER A 60 -13.93 -20.49 4.16
C SER A 60 -14.71 -19.19 4.02
N ALA A 61 -14.15 -18.24 3.27
CA ALA A 61 -14.63 -16.88 3.22
C ALA A 61 -14.68 -16.42 1.77
N THR A 62 -15.77 -15.75 1.36
CA THR A 62 -15.97 -15.31 -0.02
C THR A 62 -16.07 -13.79 -0.09
N LEU A 63 -15.28 -13.16 -0.96
CA LEU A 63 -15.43 -11.75 -1.29
C LEU A 63 -16.05 -11.65 -2.69
N HIS A 64 -17.27 -11.13 -2.75
CA HIS A 64 -18.01 -11.00 -4.00
C HIS A 64 -17.45 -9.85 -4.87
N ALA A 65 -17.35 -10.10 -6.17
CA ALA A 65 -16.95 -9.10 -7.16
C ALA A 65 -18.03 -8.01 -7.32
N PRO A 66 -17.71 -6.82 -7.85
CA PRO A 66 -18.66 -5.73 -8.06
C PRO A 66 -19.94 -6.11 -8.81
N SER A 67 -19.84 -7.03 -9.78
CA SER A 67 -20.96 -7.55 -10.57
C SER A 67 -21.49 -8.89 -10.04
N GLY A 68 -21.07 -9.29 -8.85
CA GLY A 68 -21.46 -10.56 -8.22
C GLY A 68 -22.81 -10.48 -7.52
N THR A 69 -23.18 -11.57 -6.84
CA THR A 69 -24.45 -11.70 -6.13
C THR A 69 -24.57 -10.78 -4.91
N SER A 70 -23.46 -10.54 -4.21
CA SER A 70 -23.48 -9.81 -2.94
C SER A 70 -22.27 -8.88 -2.77
N PRO A 71 -22.00 -7.97 -3.73
CA PRO A 71 -20.88 -7.04 -3.61
C PRO A 71 -21.03 -6.16 -2.37
N PHE A 72 -19.91 -5.69 -1.84
CA PHE A 72 -19.94 -4.62 -0.85
C PHE A 72 -20.47 -3.32 -1.46
N VAL A 73 -21.24 -2.59 -0.65
CA VAL A 73 -21.65 -1.22 -0.89
C VAL A 73 -21.33 -0.39 0.35
N LEU A 74 -20.73 0.77 0.11
CA LEU A 74 -20.50 1.78 1.12
C LEU A 74 -21.68 2.76 1.12
N THR A 75 -22.17 3.19 2.27
CA THR A 75 -23.30 4.13 2.36
C THR A 75 -22.97 5.25 3.33
N ASP A 76 -23.32 6.48 2.95
CA ASP A 76 -23.16 7.65 3.82
C ASP A 76 -24.41 7.93 4.66
N LYS A 77 -24.30 8.85 5.62
CA LYS A 77 -25.39 9.25 6.54
C LYS A 77 -26.60 9.87 5.82
N LYS A 78 -26.46 10.26 4.55
CA LYS A 78 -27.56 10.80 3.72
C LYS A 78 -28.24 9.71 2.91
N GLY A 79 -27.78 8.47 3.00
CA GLY A 79 -28.30 7.32 2.25
C GLY A 79 -27.71 7.18 0.84
N ASN A 80 -26.71 7.97 0.44
CA ASN A 80 -26.07 7.76 -0.85
C ASN A 80 -25.25 6.48 -0.82
N ARG A 81 -25.32 5.71 -1.91
CA ARG A 81 -24.67 4.40 -2.05
C ARG A 81 -23.50 4.48 -3.04
N TYR A 82 -22.36 3.95 -2.63
CA TYR A 82 -21.11 3.96 -3.39
C TYR A 82 -20.71 2.51 -3.70
N ALA A 83 -20.62 2.19 -4.99
CA ALA A 83 -20.35 0.85 -5.46
C ALA A 83 -18.87 0.46 -5.26
N LEU A 84 -18.65 -0.82 -4.92
CA LEU A 84 -17.32 -1.44 -4.95
C LEU A 84 -16.79 -1.46 -6.38
N LYS A 85 -15.51 -1.12 -6.55
CA LYS A 85 -14.80 -1.11 -7.84
C LYS A 85 -13.74 -2.19 -7.91
N ALA A 86 -12.96 -2.34 -6.84
CA ALA A 86 -11.81 -3.22 -6.81
C ALA A 86 -11.46 -3.65 -5.38
N GLN A 87 -10.60 -4.66 -5.30
CA GLN A 87 -9.97 -5.07 -4.05
C GLN A 87 -8.47 -5.27 -4.24
N VAL A 88 -7.70 -5.13 -3.16
CA VAL A 88 -6.31 -5.55 -3.08
C VAL A 88 -6.11 -6.35 -1.80
N GLY A 89 -5.48 -7.52 -1.92
CA GLY A 89 -5.05 -8.34 -0.79
C GLY A 89 -5.80 -9.67 -0.66
N TRP A 90 -7.03 -9.80 -1.17
CA TRP A 90 -7.84 -11.01 -1.01
C TRP A 90 -7.22 -12.22 -1.69
N LYS A 91 -7.02 -12.13 -3.02
CA LYS A 91 -6.45 -13.19 -3.89
C LYS A 91 -7.31 -14.46 -3.93
N GLY A 92 -8.62 -14.29 -4.06
CA GLY A 92 -9.55 -15.38 -4.34
C GLY A 92 -9.38 -15.97 -5.74
N ASN A 93 -10.12 -17.06 -5.98
CA ASN A 93 -10.06 -17.89 -7.18
C ASN A 93 -10.78 -17.32 -8.41
N LEU A 94 -11.52 -16.21 -8.28
CA LEU A 94 -12.25 -15.56 -9.37
C LEU A 94 -11.47 -14.39 -9.97
N ALA A 95 -12.00 -13.83 -11.05
CA ALA A 95 -11.42 -12.68 -11.76
C ALA A 95 -11.09 -11.53 -10.80
N SER A 96 -9.99 -10.83 -11.08
CA SER A 96 -9.48 -9.71 -10.26
C SER A 96 -9.21 -10.07 -8.79
N GLY A 97 -9.04 -11.36 -8.49
CA GLY A 97 -8.71 -11.85 -7.15
C GLY A 97 -9.88 -11.83 -6.17
N PHE A 98 -11.12 -11.76 -6.66
CA PHE A 98 -12.35 -11.99 -5.89
C PHE A 98 -12.59 -13.50 -5.70
N GLY A 99 -13.67 -13.89 -5.02
CA GLY A 99 -14.04 -15.29 -4.84
C GLY A 99 -13.71 -15.82 -3.45
N THR A 100 -13.55 -17.13 -3.35
CA THR A 100 -13.40 -17.82 -2.06
C THR A 100 -11.93 -18.04 -1.71
N ILE A 101 -11.58 -17.83 -0.45
CA ILE A 101 -10.30 -18.24 0.13
C ILE A 101 -10.54 -19.03 1.42
N ASN A 102 -9.57 -19.87 1.77
CA ASN A 102 -9.51 -20.52 3.07
C ASN A 102 -8.51 -19.77 3.95
N LEU A 103 -8.98 -19.26 5.10
CA LEU A 103 -8.12 -18.65 6.12
C LEU A 103 -7.92 -19.65 7.25
N LYS A 104 -6.66 -19.88 7.62
CA LYS A 104 -6.34 -20.77 8.74
C LYS A 104 -6.73 -20.10 10.06
N ALA A 105 -6.94 -20.93 11.09
CA ALA A 105 -7.10 -20.45 12.45
C ALA A 105 -5.93 -19.54 12.85
N ASN A 106 -6.24 -18.38 13.41
CA ASN A 106 -5.34 -17.32 13.86
C ASN A 106 -4.50 -16.65 12.74
N GLU A 107 -4.77 -16.97 11.48
CA GLU A 107 -4.18 -16.25 10.36
C GLU A 107 -4.72 -14.82 10.32
N THR A 108 -3.86 -13.84 10.03
CA THR A 108 -4.29 -12.47 9.81
C THR A 108 -4.21 -12.12 8.33
N LYS A 109 -5.30 -11.58 7.79
CA LYS A 109 -5.38 -11.10 6.41
C LYS A 109 -5.87 -9.66 6.39
N THR A 110 -5.20 -8.79 5.64
CA THR A 110 -5.67 -7.42 5.39
C THR A 110 -6.09 -7.28 3.93
N VAL A 111 -7.23 -6.66 3.71
CA VAL A 111 -7.82 -6.41 2.39
C VAL A 111 -8.18 -4.93 2.30
N SER A 112 -7.88 -4.31 1.17
CA SER A 112 -8.33 -2.95 0.85
C SER A 112 -9.43 -3.03 -0.20
N LEU A 113 -10.59 -2.47 0.10
CA LEU A 113 -11.73 -2.35 -0.81
C LEU A 113 -11.79 -0.92 -1.35
N TYR A 114 -11.99 -0.77 -2.65
CA TYR A 114 -12.00 0.52 -3.34
C TYR A 114 -13.40 0.83 -3.84
N PHE A 115 -13.92 2.00 -3.50
CA PHE A 115 -15.26 2.46 -3.84
C PHE A 115 -15.20 3.77 -4.63
N ASN A 116 -16.30 4.12 -5.29
CA ASN A 116 -16.52 5.51 -5.73
C ASN A 116 -16.29 6.48 -4.55
N GLN A 117 -15.64 7.61 -4.82
CA GLN A 117 -15.27 8.55 -3.75
C GLN A 117 -16.47 9.14 -3.04
N VAL A 118 -16.45 9.03 -1.72
CA VAL A 118 -17.27 9.80 -0.78
C VAL A 118 -16.58 11.14 -0.55
N SER A 119 -17.30 12.25 -0.72
CA SER A 119 -16.75 13.60 -0.56
C SER A 119 -16.13 13.82 0.82
N ASN A 120 -16.79 13.32 1.88
CA ASN A 120 -16.29 13.38 3.25
C ASN A 120 -16.39 12.01 3.92
N ILE A 121 -15.24 11.42 4.26
CA ILE A 121 -15.18 10.08 4.87
C ILE A 121 -15.85 10.01 6.26
N GLU A 122 -16.01 11.15 6.95
CA GLU A 122 -16.69 11.21 8.25
C GLU A 122 -18.21 11.09 8.11
N ASP A 123 -18.73 11.18 6.88
CA ASP A 123 -20.14 10.96 6.57
C ASP A 123 -20.44 9.49 6.28
N ILE A 124 -19.43 8.62 6.19
CA ILE A 124 -19.65 7.18 5.99
C ILE A 124 -20.40 6.61 7.19
N TYR A 125 -21.43 5.83 6.92
CA TYR A 125 -22.33 5.24 7.91
C TYR A 125 -22.23 3.71 7.95
N SER A 126 -22.21 3.05 6.79
CA SER A 126 -22.23 1.57 6.74
C SER A 126 -21.41 1.02 5.57
N LEU A 127 -20.96 -0.22 5.76
CA LEU A 127 -20.36 -1.07 4.74
C LEU A 127 -21.10 -2.40 4.78
N THR A 128 -21.84 -2.73 3.72
CA THR A 128 -22.74 -3.89 3.72
C THR A 128 -22.60 -4.69 2.43
N GLU A 129 -22.73 -6.00 2.52
CA GLU A 129 -22.90 -6.88 1.36
C GLU A 129 -24.34 -6.80 0.88
N VAL A 130 -24.52 -6.54 -0.42
CA VAL A 130 -25.84 -6.47 -1.05
C VAL A 130 -26.53 -7.83 -0.98
N ASP A 131 -27.84 -7.82 -0.70
CA ASP A 131 -28.69 -9.02 -0.63
C ASP A 131 -28.19 -10.10 0.34
N CYS A 132 -27.38 -9.71 1.33
CA CYS A 132 -26.87 -10.58 2.37
C CYS A 132 -27.48 -10.15 3.73
N SER A 133 -28.58 -10.80 4.11
CA SER A 133 -29.34 -10.50 5.33
C SER A 133 -29.01 -11.42 6.52
N SER A 134 -28.19 -12.46 6.31
CA SER A 134 -27.77 -13.39 7.36
C SER A 134 -26.78 -12.73 8.32
N THR A 135 -27.11 -12.72 9.61
CA THR A 135 -26.23 -12.20 10.66
C THR A 135 -25.02 -13.08 10.95
N THR A 136 -24.98 -14.31 10.42
CA THR A 136 -23.91 -15.29 10.68
C THR A 136 -22.93 -15.46 9.52
N SER A 137 -23.33 -15.10 8.29
CA SER A 137 -22.50 -15.27 7.09
C SER A 137 -22.13 -13.97 6.38
N CYS A 138 -22.76 -12.85 6.72
CA CYS A 138 -22.51 -11.56 6.07
C CYS A 138 -21.58 -10.68 6.91
N TRP A 139 -20.71 -9.93 6.24
CA TRP A 139 -19.79 -8.97 6.87
C TRP A 139 -20.36 -7.56 6.82
N ASN A 140 -21.53 -7.37 7.42
CA ASN A 140 -22.17 -6.06 7.49
C ASN A 140 -21.66 -5.25 8.69
N PHE A 141 -21.32 -3.99 8.44
CA PHE A 141 -20.87 -3.02 9.44
C PHE A 141 -21.78 -1.79 9.42
N TYR A 142 -22.35 -1.45 10.57
CA TYR A 142 -23.23 -0.29 10.74
C TYR A 142 -22.68 0.66 11.81
N ASP A 143 -23.22 1.88 11.84
CA ASP A 143 -22.80 2.93 12.78
C ASP A 143 -21.30 3.17 12.72
N ILE A 144 -20.74 3.18 11.50
CA ILE A 144 -19.35 3.49 11.26
C ILE A 144 -19.13 4.96 11.64
N LYS A 145 -18.18 5.20 12.54
CA LYS A 145 -17.71 6.55 12.87
C LYS A 145 -16.24 6.63 12.51
N VAL A 146 -15.96 7.47 11.52
CA VAL A 146 -14.60 7.82 11.15
C VAL A 146 -14.26 9.14 11.84
N LYS A 147 -13.20 9.13 12.64
CA LYS A 147 -12.56 10.36 13.10
C LYS A 147 -11.30 10.53 12.28
N LYS A 148 -11.23 11.60 11.48
CA LYS A 148 -9.99 11.94 10.79
C LYS A 148 -8.87 12.02 11.82
N GLY A 149 -7.78 11.33 11.57
CA GLY A 149 -6.56 11.58 12.33
C GLY A 149 -6.16 13.02 12.06
N ASN A 150 -6.31 13.92 13.04
CA ASN A 150 -5.85 15.29 12.92
C ASN A 150 -4.33 15.26 12.70
N SER A 151 -3.90 15.37 11.45
CA SER A 151 -2.60 15.97 11.18
C SER A 151 -2.74 17.45 11.44
N VAL A 152 -2.71 17.83 12.72
CA VAL A 152 -2.33 19.20 13.05
C VAL A 152 -0.88 19.33 12.60
N ILE A 153 -0.67 19.92 11.43
CA ILE A 153 0.62 20.48 11.06
C ILE A 153 0.79 21.71 11.96
N ASN A 154 1.18 21.48 13.22
CA ASN A 154 1.71 22.56 14.05
C ASN A 154 3.17 22.74 13.65
N THR A 155 3.40 23.70 12.77
CA THR A 155 4.68 24.38 12.61
C THR A 155 4.98 25.11 13.92
N SER A 156 5.51 24.39 14.93
CA SER A 156 6.27 24.94 16.08
C SER A 156 6.89 23.79 16.89
N THR A 157 8.22 23.74 16.86
CA THR A 157 9.15 23.12 17.83
C THR A 157 8.88 21.70 18.37
N ILE A 158 9.58 20.74 17.73
CA ILE A 158 10.29 19.58 18.28
C ILE A 158 9.64 18.85 19.47
N GLY A 159 8.98 17.76 19.12
CA GLY A 159 8.73 16.61 19.98
C GLY A 159 8.41 15.39 19.12
N ILE A 160 9.34 14.97 18.24
CA ILE A 160 9.17 13.73 17.48
C ILE A 160 9.13 12.59 18.49
N ASP A 161 7.95 12.01 18.70
CA ASP A 161 7.84 10.69 19.32
C ASP A 161 8.56 9.69 18.41
N LYS A 162 9.82 9.43 18.75
CA LYS A 162 10.74 8.55 18.02
C LYS A 162 10.27 7.08 18.00
N SER A 163 9.15 6.75 18.66
CA SER A 163 8.57 5.41 18.68
C SER A 163 7.62 5.13 17.50
N LYS A 164 7.01 6.16 16.89
CA LYS A 164 6.05 5.99 15.80
C LYS A 164 6.75 6.09 14.44
N VAL A 165 6.62 5.03 13.62
CA VAL A 165 7.27 5.02 12.30
C VAL A 165 6.68 6.11 11.40
N SER A 166 7.53 6.96 10.87
CA SER A 166 7.16 8.00 9.90
C SER A 166 8.34 8.32 9.00
N ALA A 167 8.10 9.04 7.91
CA ALA A 167 9.16 9.53 7.04
C ALA A 167 8.84 10.93 6.52
N LYS A 168 9.88 11.74 6.37
CA LYS A 168 9.82 13.09 5.79
C LYS A 168 10.60 13.08 4.49
N TYR A 169 9.94 13.42 3.40
CA TYR A 169 10.59 13.66 2.12
C TYR A 169 11.16 15.08 2.08
N GLU A 170 12.34 15.25 1.49
CA GLU A 170 12.92 16.57 1.24
C GLU A 170 13.04 16.83 -0.26
N LYS A 171 13.79 16.01 -0.99
CA LYS A 171 13.95 16.17 -2.43
C LYS A 171 14.47 14.91 -3.12
N THR A 172 14.22 14.85 -4.43
CA THR A 172 14.84 13.93 -5.38
C THR A 172 15.44 14.74 -6.52
N TRP A 173 16.68 14.44 -6.89
CA TRP A 173 17.36 15.04 -8.05
C TRP A 173 18.06 13.96 -8.87
N LEU A 174 18.38 14.31 -10.11
CA LEU A 174 18.82 13.36 -11.12
C LEU A 174 20.19 13.76 -11.64
N GLU A 175 21.05 12.78 -11.81
CA GLU A 175 22.26 12.86 -12.61
C GLU A 175 22.02 11.96 -13.83
N ASN A 176 21.82 12.58 -14.99
CA ASN A 176 21.52 11.86 -16.23
C ASN A 176 22.80 11.46 -16.94
N ASP A 177 22.69 10.46 -17.81
CA ASP A 177 23.77 10.06 -18.74
C ASP A 177 25.04 9.61 -18.01
N VAL A 178 24.85 8.79 -16.96
CA VAL A 178 25.95 8.25 -16.15
C VAL A 178 25.99 6.73 -16.18
N PHE A 179 27.19 6.21 -15.93
CA PHE A 179 27.42 4.77 -15.78
C PHE A 179 27.33 4.36 -14.30
N ASP A 180 26.72 3.21 -14.04
CA ASP A 180 26.81 2.54 -12.74
C ASP A 180 28.14 1.79 -12.58
N SER A 181 28.35 1.19 -11.40
CA SER A 181 29.56 0.39 -11.12
C SER A 181 29.69 -0.86 -12.00
N ASN A 182 28.61 -1.28 -12.68
CA ASN A 182 28.58 -2.43 -13.59
C ASN A 182 28.58 -1.97 -15.05
N ASN A 183 28.96 -0.73 -15.32
CA ASN A 183 29.03 -0.13 -16.65
C ASN A 183 27.68 -0.08 -17.40
N LYS A 184 26.55 -0.06 -16.68
CA LYS A 184 25.23 0.21 -17.26
C LYS A 184 25.01 1.71 -17.38
N PHE A 185 24.51 2.14 -18.54
CA PHE A 185 24.21 3.55 -18.83
C PHE A 185 22.77 3.91 -18.44
N GLY A 186 22.57 5.06 -17.78
CA GLY A 186 21.29 5.41 -17.20
C GLY A 186 21.27 6.69 -16.39
N ILE A 187 20.32 6.76 -15.46
CA ILE A 187 20.09 7.89 -14.55
C ILE A 187 20.43 7.46 -13.13
N ARG A 188 21.27 8.22 -12.43
CA ARG A 188 21.43 8.11 -10.98
C ARG A 188 20.41 9.02 -10.31
N ILE A 189 19.55 8.41 -9.51
CA ILE A 189 18.45 9.07 -8.79
C ILE A 189 18.87 9.24 -7.34
N HIS A 190 19.10 10.48 -6.94
CA HIS A 190 19.49 10.85 -5.59
C HIS A 190 18.26 11.23 -4.76
N ASN A 191 18.18 10.74 -3.53
CA ASN A 191 17.04 10.95 -2.66
C ASN A 191 17.48 11.45 -1.29
N LYS A 192 16.92 12.58 -0.87
CA LYS A 192 17.07 13.13 0.48
C LYS A 192 15.78 12.99 1.27
N PHE A 193 15.82 12.26 2.37
CA PHE A 193 14.67 12.00 3.24
C PHE A 193 15.09 11.55 4.65
N PHE A 194 14.12 11.53 5.54
CA PHE A 194 14.28 11.15 6.95
C PHE A 194 13.35 9.97 7.24
N ILE A 195 13.85 9.00 8.01
CA ILE A 195 13.03 7.92 8.56
C ILE A 195 13.07 7.98 10.08
N TYR A 196 11.91 7.96 10.71
CA TYR A 196 11.75 7.89 12.16
C TYR A 196 11.12 6.55 12.56
N GLY A 197 11.42 6.05 13.76
CA GLY A 197 10.80 4.86 14.36
C GLY A 197 11.19 3.50 13.75
N LEU A 198 12.13 3.45 12.79
CA LEU A 198 12.47 2.23 12.04
C LEU A 198 13.83 1.62 12.42
N LYS A 199 14.34 1.90 13.63
CA LYS A 199 15.64 1.37 14.10
C LYS A 199 15.69 -0.15 13.99
N GLY A 200 16.72 -0.66 13.33
CA GLY A 200 17.01 -2.09 13.17
C GLY A 200 16.10 -2.85 12.21
N LYS A 201 15.01 -2.22 11.72
CA LYS A 201 14.03 -2.85 10.83
C LYS A 201 14.36 -2.51 9.38
N SER A 202 14.41 -3.52 8.53
CA SER A 202 14.71 -3.32 7.11
C SER A 202 13.49 -2.83 6.34
N CYS A 203 13.68 -1.95 5.36
CA CYS A 203 12.67 -1.49 4.41
C CYS A 203 13.27 -1.41 2.99
N TYR A 204 12.45 -1.00 2.03
CA TYR A 204 12.86 -0.67 0.68
C TYR A 204 12.57 0.80 0.38
N LEU A 205 13.54 1.50 -0.20
CA LEU A 205 13.28 2.65 -1.05
C LEU A 205 12.93 2.12 -2.44
N THR A 206 11.76 2.49 -2.93
CA THR A 206 11.22 2.02 -4.20
C THR A 206 11.05 3.18 -5.14
N ILE A 207 11.53 2.99 -6.37
CA ILE A 207 11.37 3.91 -7.50
C ILE A 207 10.48 3.23 -8.53
N ARG A 208 9.39 3.89 -8.92
CA ARG A 208 8.54 3.49 -10.03
C ARG A 208 8.44 4.64 -11.03
N ILE A 209 8.28 4.31 -12.32
CA ILE A 209 8.25 5.30 -13.39
C ILE A 209 6.84 5.39 -13.96
N MET A 210 6.40 6.62 -14.20
CA MET A 210 5.10 6.94 -14.75
C MET A 210 5.23 7.78 -16.02
N GLU A 211 4.28 7.60 -16.94
CA GLU A 211 4.00 8.52 -18.03
C GLU A 211 2.56 9.04 -17.82
N GLY A 212 2.43 10.35 -17.56
CA GLY A 212 1.20 10.92 -17.01
C GLY A 212 0.82 10.28 -15.66
N ASP A 213 -0.32 9.58 -15.64
CA ASP A 213 -0.84 8.86 -14.48
C ASP A 213 -0.75 7.33 -14.57
N LYS A 214 -0.11 6.81 -15.63
CA LYS A 214 0.07 5.37 -15.83
C LYS A 214 1.49 4.97 -15.46
N PHE A 215 1.64 3.87 -14.75
CA PHE A 215 2.94 3.26 -14.49
C PHE A 215 3.46 2.55 -15.76
N ILE A 216 4.73 2.79 -16.08
CA ILE A 216 5.44 2.04 -17.11
C ILE A 216 5.53 0.59 -16.64
N LYS A 217 5.27 -0.36 -17.54
CA LYS A 217 5.42 -1.80 -17.27
C LYS A 217 6.83 -2.26 -17.64
N SER A 218 7.26 -3.37 -17.04
CA SER A 218 8.50 -4.04 -17.41
C SER A 218 8.29 -5.56 -17.40
N THR A 219 8.85 -6.23 -18.39
CA THR A 219 8.89 -7.70 -18.45
C THR A 219 10.14 -8.27 -17.78
N GLN A 220 11.20 -7.46 -17.66
CA GLN A 220 12.52 -7.87 -17.18
C GLN A 220 12.49 -8.35 -15.73
N PHE A 221 13.06 -9.52 -15.49
CA PHE A 221 13.17 -10.10 -14.16
C PHE A 221 13.99 -9.18 -13.23
N GLY A 222 13.53 -9.01 -11.98
CA GLY A 222 14.17 -8.14 -11.00
C GLY A 222 13.82 -6.64 -11.12
N TYR A 223 13.15 -6.22 -12.20
CA TYR A 223 12.77 -4.82 -12.43
C TYR A 223 11.26 -4.62 -12.56
N LYS A 224 10.46 -5.49 -11.94
CA LYS A 224 9.01 -5.38 -11.94
C LYS A 224 8.39 -5.76 -10.60
N ASN A 225 7.30 -5.09 -10.26
CA ASN A 225 6.47 -5.49 -9.14
C ASN A 225 5.48 -6.61 -9.53
N VAL A 226 4.67 -7.07 -8.58
CA VAL A 226 3.66 -8.12 -8.79
C VAL A 226 2.59 -7.75 -9.84
N SER A 227 2.39 -6.46 -10.08
CA SER A 227 1.48 -5.92 -11.10
C SER A 227 2.16 -5.67 -12.45
N GLY A 228 3.43 -6.07 -12.59
CA GLY A 228 4.23 -5.89 -13.80
C GLY A 228 4.72 -4.46 -14.04
N GLN A 229 4.58 -3.56 -13.07
CA GLN A 229 5.06 -2.18 -13.17
C GLN A 229 6.57 -2.15 -12.98
N LEU A 230 7.27 -1.35 -13.78
CA LEU A 230 8.70 -1.07 -13.64
C LEU A 230 8.98 -0.57 -12.22
N GLU A 231 9.81 -1.32 -11.50
CA GLU A 231 10.10 -1.09 -10.09
C GLU A 231 11.57 -1.36 -9.81
N ILE A 232 12.26 -0.39 -9.20
CA ILE A 232 13.63 -0.52 -8.71
C ILE A 232 13.61 -0.38 -7.20
N LYS A 233 14.26 -1.30 -6.48
CA LYS A 233 14.32 -1.30 -5.01
C LYS A 233 15.74 -1.16 -4.51
N LYS A 234 15.91 -0.34 -3.47
CA LYS A 234 17.12 -0.29 -2.64
C LYS A 234 16.78 -0.68 -1.21
N SER A 235 17.43 -1.71 -0.70
CA SER A 235 17.27 -2.11 0.71
C SER A 235 17.86 -1.06 1.64
N LEU A 236 17.14 -0.72 2.70
CA LEU A 236 17.59 0.14 3.78
C LEU A 236 17.43 -0.59 5.11
N LYS A 237 18.30 -0.30 6.07
CA LYS A 237 18.20 -0.76 7.47
C LYS A 237 18.65 0.38 8.38
N PRO A 238 17.74 1.27 8.82
CA PRO A 238 18.10 2.37 9.71
C PRO A 238 18.76 1.87 11.00
N GLY A 239 19.98 2.34 11.29
CA GLY A 239 20.69 2.02 12.54
C GLY A 239 20.18 2.79 13.76
N PHE A 240 19.40 3.85 13.52
CA PHE A 240 18.94 4.79 14.54
C PHE A 240 17.42 4.97 14.47
N SER A 241 16.81 5.40 15.57
CA SER A 241 15.38 5.71 15.63
C SER A 241 15.02 6.96 14.81
N SER A 242 16.00 7.79 14.49
CA SER A 242 15.93 8.86 13.49
C SER A 242 17.12 8.68 12.56
N ALA A 243 16.89 8.27 11.32
CA ALA A 243 17.91 8.10 10.32
C ALA A 243 17.72 9.14 9.20
N VAL A 244 18.80 9.84 8.89
CA VAL A 244 18.86 10.83 7.81
C VAL A 244 19.57 10.19 6.63
N TYR A 245 18.94 10.26 5.46
CA TYR A 245 19.54 9.90 4.20
C TYR A 245 19.72 11.18 3.41
N ASN A 246 20.94 11.73 3.41
CA ASN A 246 21.25 12.97 2.69
C ASN A 246 21.37 12.75 1.19
N ASP A 247 21.87 11.58 0.81
CA ASP A 247 22.00 11.17 -0.57
C ASP A 247 21.88 9.65 -0.68
N LYS A 248 20.65 9.16 -0.86
CA LYS A 248 20.41 7.76 -1.17
C LYS A 248 20.20 7.57 -2.65
N GLU A 249 21.20 6.96 -3.27
CA GLU A 249 21.22 6.67 -4.69
C GLU A 249 20.45 5.39 -5.05
N VAL A 250 19.69 5.49 -6.14
CA VAL A 250 19.09 4.38 -6.88
C VAL A 250 19.41 4.60 -8.35
N PHE A 251 19.86 3.56 -9.05
CA PHE A 251 20.21 3.65 -10.47
C PHE A 251 19.07 3.13 -11.34
N LEU A 252 18.67 3.91 -12.35
CA LEU A 252 17.70 3.56 -13.38
C LEU A 252 18.43 3.39 -14.72
N PRO A 253 18.71 2.14 -15.14
CA PRO A 253 19.26 1.87 -16.46
C PRO A 253 18.32 2.36 -17.57
N TYR A 254 18.86 3.02 -18.60
CA TYR A 254 18.04 3.48 -19.74
C TYR A 254 17.43 2.32 -20.53
N GLU A 255 18.05 1.13 -20.52
CA GLU A 255 17.49 -0.09 -21.12
C GLU A 255 16.07 -0.40 -20.61
N LEU A 256 15.77 -0.08 -19.35
CA LEU A 256 14.44 -0.30 -18.78
C LEU A 256 13.39 0.65 -19.34
N LEU A 257 13.80 1.83 -19.80
CA LEU A 257 12.91 2.78 -20.48
C LEU A 257 12.86 2.48 -21.98
N SER A 258 14.00 2.28 -22.63
CA SER A 258 14.06 2.02 -24.08
C SER A 258 13.33 0.75 -24.49
N ASN A 259 13.34 -0.30 -23.67
CA ASN A 259 12.62 -1.55 -23.96
C ASN A 259 11.09 -1.41 -23.84
N ASN A 260 10.60 -0.38 -23.13
CA ASN A 260 9.18 -0.24 -22.79
C ASN A 260 8.53 1.02 -23.37
N LEU A 261 9.29 1.90 -24.03
CA LEU A 261 8.81 3.12 -24.66
C LEU A 261 9.13 3.16 -26.16
N PRO A 262 8.22 3.72 -26.98
CA PRO A 262 8.49 3.95 -28.41
C PRO A 262 9.60 4.99 -28.61
N ILE A 263 10.07 5.13 -29.85
CA ILE A 263 11.01 6.21 -30.22
C ILE A 263 10.31 7.56 -30.01
N GLY A 264 11.02 8.53 -29.45
CA GLY A 264 10.49 9.88 -29.23
C GLY A 264 10.82 10.47 -27.86
N LYS A 265 10.21 11.63 -27.61
CA LYS A 265 10.34 12.40 -26.37
C LYS A 265 9.20 12.04 -25.41
N HIS A 266 9.56 11.69 -24.18
CA HIS A 266 8.64 11.25 -23.13
C HIS A 266 8.76 12.14 -21.90
N ASN A 267 7.63 12.68 -21.46
CA ASN A 267 7.53 13.40 -20.18
C ASN A 267 7.19 12.40 -19.08
N LEU A 268 8.19 12.05 -18.28
CA LEU A 268 8.12 10.99 -17.29
C LEU A 268 8.12 11.55 -15.87
N LYS A 269 7.62 10.74 -14.95
CA LYS A 269 7.54 11.07 -13.52
C LYS A 269 8.03 9.88 -12.70
N ILE A 270 8.97 10.15 -11.81
CA ILE A 270 9.45 9.21 -10.81
C ILE A 270 8.51 9.28 -9.61
N ASP A 271 8.02 8.13 -9.18
CA ASP A 271 7.26 7.91 -7.94
C ASP A 271 8.20 7.29 -6.89
N VAL A 272 8.42 8.00 -5.79
CA VAL A 272 9.35 7.62 -4.73
C VAL A 272 8.57 7.19 -3.48
N ASP A 273 8.76 5.94 -3.07
CA ASP A 273 8.07 5.35 -1.94
C ASP A 273 9.02 4.62 -0.99
N LEU A 274 8.60 4.50 0.26
CA LEU A 274 9.17 3.56 1.21
C LEU A 274 8.19 2.39 1.40
N PHE A 275 8.72 1.17 1.40
CA PHE A 275 7.96 -0.06 1.60
C PHE A 275 8.56 -0.93 2.70
N TYR A 276 7.69 -1.64 3.40
CA TYR A 276 8.09 -2.80 4.19
C TYR A 276 8.66 -3.91 3.33
N LYS A 277 9.44 -4.80 3.96
CA LYS A 277 9.89 -6.03 3.31
C LYS A 277 8.74 -6.93 2.87
N ASP A 278 7.58 -6.85 3.53
CA ASP A 278 6.37 -7.60 3.17
C ASP A 278 5.57 -6.99 2.00
N GLY A 279 6.02 -5.85 1.47
CA GLY A 279 5.35 -5.13 0.37
C GLY A 279 4.28 -4.13 0.81
N THR A 280 4.07 -3.93 2.11
CA THR A 280 3.19 -2.87 2.63
C THR A 280 3.83 -1.50 2.40
N LEU A 281 3.08 -0.55 1.84
CA LEU A 281 3.56 0.84 1.69
C LEU A 281 3.77 1.47 3.08
N LEU A 282 5.00 1.88 3.36
CA LEU A 282 5.37 2.61 4.57
C LEU A 282 4.94 4.07 4.45
N LYS A 283 5.38 4.73 3.38
CA LYS A 283 5.12 6.15 3.13
C LYS A 283 5.40 6.47 1.67
N HIS A 284 4.48 7.19 1.04
CA HIS A 284 4.78 7.91 -0.20
C HIS A 284 5.63 9.14 0.12
N LEU A 285 6.79 9.25 -0.52
CA LEU A 285 7.71 10.37 -0.30
C LEU A 285 7.39 11.53 -1.23
N GLY A 286 7.34 11.29 -2.54
CA GLY A 286 6.99 12.34 -3.50
C GLY A 286 7.26 11.94 -4.94
N PHE A 287 7.19 12.95 -5.82
CA PHE A 287 7.42 12.80 -7.24
C PHE A 287 8.61 13.64 -7.73
N LYS A 288 9.24 13.19 -8.82
CA LYS A 288 10.21 13.98 -9.60
C LYS A 288 9.94 13.81 -11.09
N GLU A 289 9.60 14.90 -11.77
CA GLU A 289 9.43 14.91 -13.22
C GLU A 289 10.78 15.01 -13.93
N PHE A 290 10.86 14.37 -15.10
CA PHE A 290 12.01 14.42 -16.00
C PHE A 290 11.59 14.11 -17.44
N VAL A 291 12.45 14.47 -18.39
CA VAL A 291 12.26 14.18 -19.80
C VAL A 291 13.24 13.08 -20.20
N TYR A 292 12.73 12.05 -20.86
CA TYR A 292 13.53 11.01 -21.51
C TYR A 292 13.34 11.10 -23.02
N THR A 293 14.39 10.90 -23.80
CA THR A 293 14.29 10.87 -25.26
C THR A 293 14.95 9.60 -25.77
N LYS A 294 14.14 8.72 -26.35
CA LYS A 294 14.63 7.55 -27.08
C LYS A 294 14.88 7.98 -28.52
N ARG A 295 16.13 7.89 -28.95
CA ARG A 295 16.55 8.08 -30.34
C ARG A 295 16.47 6.76 -31.09
#